data_AF-A0A6P0TTV2-F1
#
_entry.id   AF-A0A6P0TTV2-F1
#
_cell.length_a   1.000
_cell.length_b   1.000
_cell.length_c   1.000
_cell.angle_alpha   90.00
_cell.angle_beta   90.00
_cell.angle_gamma   90.00
#
_symmetry.space_group_name_H-M   'P 1'
#
loop_
_entity.id
_entity.type
_entity.pdbx_description
1 polymer ?
#
loop_
_entity_poly.entity_id
_entity_poly.type
_entity_poly.pdbx_seq_one_letter_code
_entity_poly.pdbx_strand_id
1 'polypeptide(L)'
;MSGRRIAIVIGTGEYDNQVLPDLQGPAQDAMRLTKVLQDQNFGKYEVKMFVNSSSQSVNKAIEKFFAQTSRDDTVLFYYSGHGIRNRSGRLYFSTTDTNKDMLRSTAVSASFVNEVMNESRSKNQIMLLDCCYSGSFASGLSDSRGRVVITSSSAIQSSFEIKEENEAISTSIFTRTMIDGLETGEADLNSDGKITCFELFNYIICKLEDNQTIQTPKLWAFDLSGDIVVIESSRKVFRAKTQN
;
A
#
# COMPACT_ATOMS: atom_id res chain seq x y z
N MET A 1 22.77 -13.91 2.62
CA MET A 1 21.52 -14.57 3.04
C MET A 1 20.38 -13.71 2.54
N SER A 2 19.29 -14.27 2.00
CA SER A 2 18.13 -13.43 1.66
C SER A 2 17.52 -12.89 2.95
N GLY A 3 17.29 -11.58 3.04
CA GLY A 3 16.62 -10.98 4.19
C GLY A 3 15.17 -11.44 4.33
N ARG A 4 14.58 -11.19 5.50
CA ARG A 4 13.17 -11.50 5.78
C ARG A 4 12.26 -10.57 4.96
N ARG A 5 11.02 -11.00 4.73
CA ARG A 5 9.99 -10.19 4.10
C ARG A 5 8.90 -9.93 5.12
N ILE A 6 8.59 -8.67 5.36
CA ILE A 6 7.78 -8.24 6.49
C ILE A 6 6.74 -7.24 5.97
N ALA A 7 5.46 -7.42 6.31
CA ALA A 7 4.41 -6.53 5.85
C ALA A 7 3.45 -6.09 6.96
N ILE A 8 3.08 -4.82 6.93
CA ILE A 8 1.91 -4.30 7.65
C ILE A 8 0.82 -4.03 6.61
N VAL A 9 -0.35 -4.62 6.81
CA VAL A 9 -1.51 -4.49 5.92
C VAL A 9 -2.66 -3.92 6.71
N ILE A 10 -3.08 -2.69 6.40
CA ILE A 10 -4.15 -1.99 7.11
C ILE A 10 -5.32 -1.74 6.17
N GLY A 11 -6.51 -2.17 6.57
CA GLY A 11 -7.77 -1.88 5.87
C GLY A 11 -8.80 -1.32 6.84
N THR A 12 -9.15 -0.04 6.69
CA THR A 12 -10.17 0.61 7.52
C THR A 12 -11.39 0.92 6.68
N GLY A 13 -12.47 0.18 6.92
CA GLY A 13 -13.76 0.35 6.26
C GLY A 13 -14.88 0.80 7.19
N GLU A 14 -14.78 0.52 8.49
CA GLU A 14 -15.82 0.85 9.48
C GLU A 14 -15.34 1.91 10.46
N TYR A 15 -16.18 2.92 10.72
CA TYR A 15 -15.84 4.07 11.56
C TYR A 15 -16.83 4.28 12.70
N ASP A 16 -16.30 4.41 13.91
CA ASP A 16 -17.08 4.65 15.11
C ASP A 16 -17.94 5.92 14.99
N ASN A 17 -19.18 5.83 15.47
CA ASN A 17 -20.14 6.94 15.50
C ASN A 17 -20.40 7.60 14.13
N GLN A 18 -20.11 6.93 13.02
CA GLN A 18 -20.32 7.42 11.65
C GLN A 18 -19.66 8.79 11.37
N VAL A 19 -18.53 9.07 12.02
CA VAL A 19 -17.77 10.31 11.79
C VAL A 19 -17.28 10.40 10.32
N LEU A 20 -17.12 9.23 9.69
CA LEU A 20 -16.81 9.05 8.27
C LEU A 20 -17.78 8.03 7.67
N PRO A 21 -18.10 8.13 6.37
CA PRO A 21 -18.85 7.09 5.68
C PRO A 21 -18.06 5.78 5.62
N ASP A 22 -18.75 4.66 5.86
CA ASP A 22 -18.15 3.34 5.78
C ASP A 22 -17.77 2.96 4.34
N LEU A 23 -16.71 2.17 4.20
CA LEU A 23 -16.19 1.64 2.95
C LEU A 23 -16.24 0.12 2.98
N GLN A 24 -16.84 -0.49 1.95
CA GLN A 24 -17.02 -1.95 1.90
C GLN A 24 -15.74 -2.70 1.46
N GLY A 25 -14.84 -2.05 0.71
CA GLY A 25 -13.65 -2.67 0.11
C GLY A 25 -12.46 -2.94 1.04
N PRO A 26 -12.02 -1.98 1.89
CA PRO A 26 -10.71 -2.05 2.55
C PRO A 26 -10.46 -3.32 3.38
N ALA A 27 -11.46 -3.78 4.13
CA ALA A 27 -11.34 -5.00 4.94
C ALA A 27 -11.12 -6.25 4.08
N GLN A 28 -11.92 -6.40 3.02
CA GLN A 28 -11.83 -7.54 2.10
C GLN A 28 -10.50 -7.52 1.32
N ASP A 29 -10.09 -6.35 0.87
CA ASP A 29 -8.85 -6.17 0.13
C ASP A 29 -7.62 -6.47 1.00
N ALA A 30 -7.61 -6.02 2.26
CA ALA A 30 -6.56 -6.34 3.23
C ALA A 30 -6.44 -7.86 3.45
N MET A 31 -7.56 -8.57 3.56
CA MET A 31 -7.57 -10.03 3.71
C MET A 31 -7.02 -10.73 2.46
N ARG A 32 -7.45 -10.33 1.26
CA ARG A 32 -6.96 -10.89 0.00
C ARG A 32 -5.46 -10.66 -0.18
N LEU A 33 -5.00 -9.43 0.02
CA LEU A 33 -3.58 -9.09 -0.09
C LEU A 33 -2.73 -9.87 0.93
N THR A 34 -3.21 -9.99 2.17
CA THR A 34 -2.52 -10.77 3.22
C THR A 34 -2.30 -12.21 2.78
N LYS A 35 -3.31 -12.86 2.17
CA LYS A 35 -3.19 -14.23 1.66
C LYS A 35 -2.10 -14.35 0.58
N VAL A 36 -2.07 -13.42 -0.38
CA VAL A 36 -1.07 -13.40 -1.45
C VAL A 36 0.35 -13.18 -0.88
N LEU A 37 0.50 -12.23 0.04
CA LEU A 37 1.79 -11.93 0.65
C LEU A 37 2.31 -13.08 1.55
N GLN A 38 1.43 -13.81 2.24
CA GLN A 38 1.82 -14.93 3.11
C GLN A 38 2.12 -16.23 2.35
N ASP A 39 1.75 -16.33 1.08
CA ASP A 39 1.95 -17.55 0.30
C ASP A 39 3.42 -17.98 0.32
N GLN A 40 3.68 -19.23 0.72
CA GLN A 40 5.03 -19.74 0.97
C GLN A 40 5.81 -20.04 -0.31
N ASN A 41 5.16 -20.08 -1.48
CA ASN A 41 5.82 -20.27 -2.75
C ASN A 41 6.27 -18.91 -3.32
N PHE A 42 5.46 -17.87 -3.12
CA PHE A 42 5.59 -16.60 -3.83
C PHE A 42 5.93 -15.41 -2.91
N GLY A 43 5.07 -15.14 -1.94
CA GLY A 43 5.15 -13.93 -1.12
C GLY A 43 6.14 -14.06 0.05
N LYS A 44 6.01 -15.10 0.87
CA LYS A 44 6.85 -15.40 2.04
C LYS A 44 6.97 -14.26 3.05
N TYR A 45 5.97 -13.37 3.13
CA TYR A 45 5.93 -12.29 4.10
C TYR A 45 5.46 -12.78 5.47
N GLU A 46 6.09 -12.30 6.54
CA GLU A 46 5.45 -12.18 7.85
C GLU A 46 4.51 -10.98 7.81
N VAL A 47 3.20 -11.23 7.78
CA VAL A 47 2.19 -10.17 7.68
C VAL A 47 1.52 -9.90 9.03
N LYS A 48 1.44 -8.62 9.42
CA LYS A 48 0.54 -8.13 10.48
C LYS A 48 -0.60 -7.37 9.82
N MET A 49 -1.80 -7.95 9.90
CA MET A 49 -3.01 -7.38 9.33
C MET A 49 -3.82 -6.66 10.40
N PHE A 50 -4.30 -5.46 10.07
CA PHE A 50 -5.17 -4.64 10.90
C PHE A 50 -6.42 -4.28 10.09
N VAL A 51 -7.56 -4.85 10.47
CA VAL A 51 -8.87 -4.51 9.89
C VAL A 51 -9.66 -3.75 10.94
N ASN A 52 -10.23 -2.59 10.57
CA ASN A 52 -11.06 -1.74 11.44
C ASN A 52 -10.46 -1.59 12.85
N SER A 53 -9.15 -1.34 12.91
CA SER A 53 -8.38 -1.29 14.16
C SER A 53 -8.20 0.16 14.63
N SER A 54 -7.97 0.35 15.93
CA SER A 54 -7.73 1.68 16.50
C SER A 54 -6.35 2.24 16.14
N SER A 55 -6.26 3.57 16.10
CA SER A 55 -5.03 4.34 15.90
C SER A 55 -3.90 3.89 16.84
N GLN A 56 -4.22 3.66 18.11
CA GLN A 56 -3.25 3.21 19.11
C GLN A 56 -2.64 1.85 18.76
N SER A 57 -3.47 0.90 18.33
CA SER A 57 -3.03 -0.46 17.99
C SER A 57 -2.13 -0.44 16.76
N VAL A 58 -2.54 0.31 15.73
CA VAL A 58 -1.80 0.44 14.48
C VAL A 58 -0.46 1.16 14.70
N ASN A 59 -0.44 2.29 15.42
CA ASN A 59 0.78 3.05 15.69
C ASN A 59 1.83 2.21 16.43
N LYS A 60 1.42 1.49 17.49
CA LYS A 60 2.32 0.58 18.24
C LYS A 60 2.90 -0.51 17.36
N ALA A 61 2.09 -1.05 16.44
CA ALA A 61 2.55 -2.08 15.53
C ALA A 61 3.59 -1.54 14.55
N ILE A 62 3.30 -0.39 13.91
CA ILE A 62 4.21 0.29 12.97
C ILE A 62 5.59 0.51 13.61
N GLU A 63 5.62 1.13 14.79
CA GLU A 63 6.85 1.42 15.52
C GLU A 63 7.63 0.14 15.84
N LYS A 64 6.96 -0.88 16.40
CA LYS A 64 7.60 -2.14 16.78
C LYS A 64 8.15 -2.90 15.57
N PHE A 65 7.41 -2.93 14.46
CA PHE A 65 7.75 -3.78 13.32
C PHE A 65 8.95 -3.24 12.54
N PHE A 66 8.99 -1.94 12.30
CA PHE A 66 10.08 -1.33 11.53
C PHE A 66 11.35 -1.11 12.35
N ALA A 67 11.27 -1.03 13.69
CA ALA A 67 12.45 -0.96 14.57
C ALA A 67 13.30 -2.26 14.57
N GLN A 68 12.72 -3.40 14.17
CA GLN A 68 13.37 -4.72 14.25
C GLN A 68 13.91 -5.22 12.91
N THR A 69 14.06 -4.34 11.92
CA THR A 69 14.46 -4.69 10.56
C THR A 69 15.98 -4.74 10.42
N SER A 70 16.44 -5.59 9.50
CA SER A 70 17.83 -5.67 9.06
C SER A 70 17.98 -5.06 7.66
N ARG A 71 19.23 -4.78 7.26
CA ARG A 71 19.55 -4.08 5.99
C ARG A 71 18.98 -4.77 4.75
N ASP A 72 19.02 -6.09 4.74
CA ASP A 72 18.60 -6.91 3.60
C ASP A 72 17.11 -7.32 3.66
N ASP A 73 16.41 -7.00 4.75
CA ASP A 73 14.97 -7.29 4.88
C ASP A 73 14.19 -6.46 3.86
N THR A 74 13.09 -7.00 3.31
CA THR A 74 12.09 -6.26 2.54
C THR A 74 10.92 -5.93 3.45
N VAL A 75 10.54 -4.66 3.50
CA VAL A 75 9.44 -4.17 4.31
C VAL A 75 8.34 -3.59 3.43
N LEU A 76 7.10 -3.98 3.67
CA LEU A 76 5.93 -3.53 2.93
C LEU A 76 4.92 -2.88 3.87
N PHE A 77 4.47 -1.68 3.53
CA PHE A 77 3.38 -0.99 4.19
C PHE A 77 2.23 -0.84 3.19
N TYR A 78 1.08 -1.43 3.50
CA TYR A 78 -0.15 -1.26 2.75
C TYR A 78 -1.21 -0.58 3.62
N TYR A 79 -1.87 0.42 3.05
CA TYR A 79 -3.02 1.07 3.67
C TYR A 79 -4.15 1.29 2.65
N SER A 80 -5.37 0.91 3.03
CA SER A 80 -6.60 1.29 2.34
C SER A 80 -7.65 1.83 3.31
N GLY A 81 -8.30 2.93 2.93
CA GLY A 81 -9.29 3.62 3.76
C GLY A 81 -9.35 5.12 3.44
N HIS A 82 -9.95 5.92 4.32
CA HIS A 82 -9.97 7.37 4.14
C HIS A 82 -8.60 7.98 4.40
N GLY A 83 -8.24 8.96 3.57
CA GLY A 83 -7.09 9.84 3.79
C GLY A 83 -7.59 11.23 4.14
N ILE A 84 -7.18 11.77 5.28
CA ILE A 84 -7.69 13.05 5.80
C ILE A 84 -6.53 14.02 5.95
N ARG A 85 -6.71 15.26 5.46
CA ARG A 85 -5.78 16.34 5.75
C ARG A 85 -6.29 17.23 6.86
N ASN A 86 -5.42 17.57 7.79
CA ASN A 86 -5.72 18.65 8.74
C ASN A 86 -5.61 20.03 8.07
N ARG A 87 -5.94 21.09 8.81
CA ARG A 87 -5.87 22.48 8.32
C ARG A 87 -4.48 22.92 7.85
N SER A 88 -3.42 22.28 8.37
CA SER A 88 -2.03 22.54 7.97
C SER A 88 -1.60 21.70 6.76
N GLY A 89 -2.52 20.96 6.13
CA GLY A 89 -2.25 20.12 4.97
C GLY A 89 -1.59 18.77 5.29
N ARG A 90 -1.39 18.41 6.56
CA ARG A 90 -0.75 17.14 6.94
C ARG A 90 -1.73 15.99 6.74
N LEU A 91 -1.26 14.92 6.09
CA LEU A 91 -2.03 13.71 5.82
C LEU A 91 -2.07 12.77 7.04
N TYR A 92 -3.25 12.20 7.26
CA TYR A 92 -3.54 11.16 8.25
C TYR A 92 -4.29 10.02 7.55
N PHE A 93 -3.91 8.79 7.90
CA PHE A 93 -4.63 7.56 7.56
C PHE A 93 -5.67 7.31 8.65
N SER A 94 -6.94 7.26 8.28
CA SER A 94 -8.01 7.03 9.23
C SER A 94 -8.01 5.61 9.79
N THR A 95 -8.45 5.50 11.03
CA THR A 95 -8.67 4.27 11.77
C THR A 95 -10.10 4.25 12.29
N THR A 96 -10.54 3.12 12.84
CA THR A 96 -11.95 2.97 13.24
C THR A 96 -12.39 4.02 14.26
N ASP A 97 -11.48 4.44 15.14
CA ASP A 97 -11.66 5.42 16.21
C ASP A 97 -11.46 6.89 15.76
N THR A 98 -11.29 7.15 14.46
CA THR A 98 -10.94 8.48 13.96
C THR A 98 -11.99 9.55 14.26
N ASN A 99 -11.52 10.62 14.89
CA ASN A 99 -12.27 11.86 15.11
C ASN A 99 -11.61 13.02 14.34
N LYS A 100 -12.37 13.70 13.47
CA LYS A 100 -11.89 14.78 12.60
C LYS A 100 -11.32 15.98 13.36
N ASP A 101 -11.76 16.22 14.59
CA ASP A 101 -11.25 17.30 15.45
C ASP A 101 -10.02 16.88 16.26
N MET A 102 -9.74 15.57 16.33
CA MET A 102 -8.66 14.99 17.13
C MET A 102 -7.74 14.06 16.32
N LEU A 103 -7.54 14.33 15.03
CA LEU A 103 -6.77 13.47 14.11
C LEU A 103 -5.38 13.07 14.63
N ARG A 104 -4.71 13.94 15.41
CA ARG A 104 -3.39 13.65 15.96
C ARG A 104 -3.36 12.47 16.92
N SER A 105 -4.45 12.22 17.63
CA SER A 105 -4.54 11.17 18.66
C SER A 105 -5.43 10.01 18.23
N THR A 106 -6.25 10.17 17.20
CA THR A 106 -7.27 9.18 16.79
C THR A 106 -7.10 8.68 15.34
N ALA A 107 -6.05 9.12 14.65
CA ALA A 107 -5.68 8.62 13.32
C ALA A 107 -4.17 8.36 13.26
N VAL A 108 -3.71 7.68 12.20
CA VAL A 108 -2.29 7.39 12.00
C VAL A 108 -1.68 8.51 11.14
N SER A 109 -0.72 9.24 11.69
CA SER A 109 -0.07 10.32 10.94
C SER A 109 0.83 9.76 9.86
N ALA A 110 0.67 10.23 8.62
CA ALA A 110 1.51 9.76 7.52
C ALA A 110 2.99 10.17 7.71
N SER A 111 3.24 11.33 8.33
CA SER A 111 4.61 11.73 8.69
C SER A 111 5.24 10.82 9.74
N PHE A 112 4.45 10.31 10.70
CA PHE A 112 4.92 9.32 11.67
C PHE A 112 5.33 8.01 10.98
N VAL A 113 4.52 7.51 10.04
CA VAL A 113 4.88 6.32 9.26
C VAL A 113 6.17 6.53 8.49
N ASN A 114 6.31 7.69 7.84
CA ASN A 114 7.52 8.05 7.11
C ASN A 114 8.77 8.11 8.00
N GLU A 115 8.66 8.75 9.17
CA GLU A 115 9.75 8.85 10.16
C GLU A 115 10.21 7.47 10.61
N VAL A 116 9.29 6.63 11.07
CA VAL A 116 9.60 5.26 11.51
C VAL A 116 10.22 4.43 10.38
N MET A 117 9.71 4.55 9.14
CA MET A 117 10.30 3.84 8.00
C MET A 117 11.66 4.41 7.58
N ASN A 118 11.97 5.69 7.82
CA ASN A 118 13.29 6.27 7.56
C ASN A 118 14.33 5.82 8.59
N GLU A 119 13.90 5.51 9.81
CA GLU A 119 14.74 4.95 10.88
C GLU A 119 14.99 3.44 10.71
N SER A 120 14.13 2.76 9.95
CA SER A 120 14.32 1.35 9.56
C SER A 120 15.67 1.12 8.90
N ARG A 121 16.35 0.02 9.25
CA ARG A 121 17.64 -0.35 8.63
C ARG A 121 17.48 -0.92 7.23
N SER A 122 16.29 -1.42 6.90
CA SER A 122 15.98 -2.00 5.59
C SER A 122 16.15 -0.96 4.48
N LYS A 123 16.81 -1.38 3.39
CA LYS A 123 16.93 -0.61 2.14
C LYS A 123 15.93 -1.03 1.06
N ASN A 124 14.97 -1.90 1.41
CA ASN A 124 14.00 -2.44 0.48
C ASN A 124 12.60 -2.17 1.04
N GLN A 125 12.11 -0.96 0.85
CA GLN A 125 10.87 -0.47 1.45
C GLN A 125 9.81 -0.23 0.37
N ILE A 126 8.65 -0.84 0.54
CA ILE A 126 7.53 -0.74 -0.39
C ILE A 126 6.36 -0.11 0.35
N MET A 127 5.76 0.94 -0.22
CA MET A 127 4.53 1.53 0.29
C MET A 127 3.45 1.49 -0.80
N LEU A 128 2.30 0.92 -0.46
CA LEU A 128 1.15 0.77 -1.34
C LEU A 128 -0.03 1.48 -0.67
N LEU A 129 -0.43 2.63 -1.20
CA LEU A 129 -1.40 3.51 -0.56
C LEU A 129 -2.65 3.68 -1.42
N ASP A 130 -3.77 3.22 -0.89
CA ASP A 130 -5.08 3.33 -1.52
C ASP A 130 -6.01 4.20 -0.68
N CYS A 131 -5.76 5.51 -0.74
CA CYS A 131 -6.57 6.50 -0.04
C CYS A 131 -6.56 7.84 -0.76
N CYS A 132 -7.58 8.66 -0.48
CA CYS A 132 -7.61 10.05 -0.93
C CYS A 132 -6.35 10.80 -0.45
N TYR A 133 -5.88 11.74 -1.27
CA TYR A 133 -4.67 12.55 -1.01
C TYR A 133 -3.36 11.76 -0.80
N SER A 134 -3.33 10.45 -1.06
CA SER A 134 -2.12 9.62 -1.00
C SER A 134 -0.98 10.21 -1.85
N GLY A 135 -1.27 10.89 -2.96
CA GLY A 135 -0.25 11.57 -3.76
C GLY A 135 0.49 12.73 -3.07
N SER A 136 -0.04 13.28 -1.96
CA SER A 136 0.70 14.24 -1.12
C SER A 136 1.58 13.60 -0.06
N PHE A 137 1.49 12.28 0.12
CA PHE A 137 2.45 11.57 0.94
C PHE A 137 3.87 11.80 0.41
N ALA A 138 4.04 11.80 -0.91
CA ALA A 138 5.32 11.93 -1.58
C ALA A 138 6.05 13.25 -1.33
N SER A 139 5.35 14.35 -1.04
CA SER A 139 6.00 15.64 -0.77
C SER A 139 6.81 15.66 0.54
N GLY A 140 6.60 14.68 1.44
CA GLY A 140 7.38 14.52 2.66
C GLY A 140 8.53 13.51 2.58
N LEU A 141 8.80 12.95 1.39
CA LEU A 141 9.69 11.79 1.24
C LEU A 141 11.11 12.10 0.74
N SER A 142 11.52 13.37 0.66
CA SER A 142 12.81 13.76 0.05
C SER A 142 14.03 13.00 0.59
N ASP A 143 14.00 12.62 1.86
CA ASP A 143 15.13 11.99 2.56
C ASP A 143 14.95 10.46 2.69
N SER A 144 13.94 9.89 2.02
CA SER A 144 13.67 8.44 2.04
C SER A 144 14.79 7.69 1.32
N ARG A 145 15.15 6.50 1.82
CA ARG A 145 16.18 5.67 1.21
C ARG A 145 15.68 4.27 0.92
N GLY A 146 15.99 3.74 -0.27
CA GLY A 146 15.60 2.39 -0.65
C GLY A 146 14.08 2.20 -0.66
N ARG A 147 13.31 3.20 -1.10
CA ARG A 147 11.85 3.21 -0.98
C ARG A 147 11.15 3.39 -2.32
N VAL A 148 10.14 2.56 -2.55
CA VAL A 148 9.13 2.76 -3.60
C VAL A 148 7.78 3.03 -2.97
N VAL A 149 7.09 4.06 -3.45
CA VAL A 149 5.72 4.40 -3.04
C VAL A 149 4.83 4.37 -4.26
N ILE A 150 3.78 3.55 -4.22
CA ILE A 150 2.74 3.45 -5.23
C ILE A 150 1.42 3.90 -4.60
N THR A 151 0.71 4.78 -5.28
CA THR A 151 -0.57 5.32 -4.81
C THR A 151 -1.66 5.10 -5.84
N SER A 152 -2.91 4.86 -5.41
CA SER A 152 -4.07 4.74 -6.32
C SER A 152 -4.45 6.07 -6.99
N SER A 153 -4.22 7.19 -6.28
CA SER A 153 -4.50 8.57 -6.68
C SER A 153 -5.84 8.73 -7.42
N SER A 154 -6.93 8.79 -6.65
CA SER A 154 -8.25 9.20 -7.10
C SER A 154 -8.32 10.72 -7.35
N ALA A 155 -9.08 11.13 -8.37
CA ALA A 155 -9.21 12.50 -8.87
C ALA A 155 -9.99 13.48 -7.96
N ILE A 156 -10.08 13.26 -6.65
CA ILE A 156 -10.72 14.23 -5.74
C ILE A 156 -9.67 15.29 -5.33
N GLN A 157 -9.21 16.03 -6.34
CA GLN A 157 -8.56 17.33 -6.17
C GLN A 157 -9.65 18.40 -6.01
N SER A 158 -10.42 18.38 -4.93
CA SER A 158 -11.13 19.58 -4.44
C SER A 158 -11.52 19.39 -2.99
N SER A 159 -10.75 20.05 -2.12
CA SER A 159 -11.25 20.54 -0.84
C SER A 159 -12.41 21.50 -1.12
N PHE A 160 -13.54 21.33 -0.41
CA PHE A 160 -14.86 21.94 -0.61
C PHE A 160 -15.80 21.14 -1.54
N GLU A 161 -16.96 20.76 -0.99
CA GLU A 161 -18.02 19.92 -1.58
C GLU A 161 -17.75 18.41 -1.61
N ILE A 162 -17.88 17.76 -0.45
CA ILE A 162 -18.56 16.46 -0.42
C ILE A 162 -20.05 16.81 -0.31
N LYS A 163 -20.72 16.99 -1.44
CA LYS A 163 -22.17 16.80 -1.50
C LYS A 163 -22.38 15.30 -1.40
N GLU A 164 -23.11 14.90 -0.37
CA GLU A 164 -23.67 13.55 -0.26
C GLU A 164 -24.35 13.19 -1.58
N GLU A 165 -23.87 12.15 -2.27
CA GLU A 165 -24.68 11.31 -3.16
C GLU A 165 -23.83 10.12 -3.66
N ASN A 166 -24.10 8.95 -3.07
CA ASN A 166 -23.80 7.62 -3.60
C ASN A 166 -22.33 7.26 -3.94
N GLU A 167 -21.46 7.16 -2.94
CA GLU A 167 -20.18 6.40 -3.03
C GLU A 167 -20.22 5.06 -2.29
N ALA A 168 -21.41 4.48 -2.15
CA ALA A 168 -21.54 3.07 -1.83
C ALA A 168 -21.23 2.27 -3.11
N ILE A 169 -20.21 1.42 -3.03
CA ILE A 169 -19.81 0.41 -4.03
C ILE A 169 -18.83 0.93 -5.10
N SER A 170 -17.53 0.91 -4.78
CA SER A 170 -16.62 0.03 -5.53
C SER A 170 -15.39 -0.26 -4.67
N THR A 171 -15.06 -1.55 -4.50
CA THR A 171 -13.68 -1.98 -4.21
C THR A 171 -12.73 -1.19 -5.10
N SER A 172 -11.70 -0.58 -4.53
CA SER A 172 -10.77 0.25 -5.31
C SER A 172 -10.21 -0.56 -6.47
N ILE A 173 -10.48 -0.11 -7.70
CA ILE A 173 -10.09 -0.83 -8.91
C ILE A 173 -8.56 -0.99 -8.94
N PHE A 174 -7.84 0.04 -8.48
CA PHE A 174 -6.40 -0.02 -8.21
C PHE A 174 -6.02 -1.22 -7.34
N THR A 175 -6.59 -1.33 -6.13
CA THR A 175 -6.23 -2.39 -5.18
C THR A 175 -6.60 -3.76 -5.72
N ARG A 176 -7.77 -3.90 -6.31
CA ARG A 176 -8.20 -5.16 -6.93
C ARG A 176 -7.25 -5.57 -8.06
N THR A 177 -6.94 -4.66 -8.97
CA THR A 177 -6.03 -4.91 -10.09
C THR A 177 -4.65 -5.30 -9.59
N MET A 178 -4.13 -4.57 -8.60
CA MET A 178 -2.85 -4.87 -7.96
C MET A 178 -2.82 -6.28 -7.38
N ILE A 179 -3.84 -6.66 -6.58
CA ILE A 179 -3.94 -8.00 -5.98
C ILE A 179 -4.05 -9.06 -7.08
N ASP A 180 -4.89 -8.84 -8.09
CA ASP A 180 -5.10 -9.79 -9.18
C ASP A 180 -3.78 -10.03 -9.95
N GLY A 181 -3.00 -8.98 -10.25
CA GLY A 181 -1.70 -9.09 -10.91
C GLY A 181 -0.66 -9.87 -10.09
N LEU A 182 -0.66 -9.70 -8.77
CA LEU A 182 0.21 -10.45 -7.85
C LEU A 182 -0.23 -11.91 -7.72
N GLU A 183 -1.53 -12.17 -7.55
CA GLU A 183 -2.09 -13.51 -7.34
C GLU A 183 -1.90 -14.41 -8.57
N THR A 184 -2.19 -13.87 -9.74
CA THR A 184 -2.14 -14.59 -11.03
C THR A 184 -0.74 -14.64 -11.66
N GLY A 185 0.17 -13.77 -11.20
CA GLY A 185 1.46 -13.55 -11.83
C GLY A 185 1.39 -12.80 -13.16
N GLU A 186 0.24 -12.22 -13.56
CA GLU A 186 0.15 -11.42 -14.79
C GLU A 186 1.02 -10.16 -14.74
N ALA A 187 1.38 -9.68 -13.54
CA ALA A 187 2.25 -8.53 -13.35
C ALA A 187 3.75 -8.85 -13.55
N ASP A 188 4.14 -10.11 -13.81
CA ASP A 188 5.49 -10.48 -14.27
C ASP A 188 5.57 -10.20 -15.77
N LEU A 189 5.93 -8.96 -16.12
CA LEU A 189 5.85 -8.45 -17.49
C LEU A 189 7.03 -8.92 -18.35
N ASN A 190 8.18 -9.19 -17.74
CA ASN A 190 9.36 -9.69 -18.43
C ASN A 190 9.50 -11.22 -18.40
N SER A 191 8.63 -11.93 -17.66
CA SER A 191 8.64 -13.39 -17.48
C SER A 191 9.92 -13.95 -16.85
N ASP A 192 10.58 -13.19 -15.98
CA ASP A 192 11.79 -13.61 -15.26
C ASP A 192 11.49 -14.39 -13.97
N GLY A 193 10.21 -14.54 -13.62
CA GLY A 193 9.75 -15.25 -12.44
C GLY A 193 9.62 -14.36 -11.21
N LYS A 194 9.76 -13.04 -11.33
CA LYS A 194 9.57 -12.06 -10.26
C LYS A 194 8.54 -11.02 -10.68
N ILE A 195 7.97 -10.37 -9.68
CA ILE A 195 7.13 -9.19 -9.89
C ILE A 195 7.76 -8.06 -9.12
N THR A 196 8.36 -7.10 -9.82
CA THR A 196 8.96 -5.92 -9.19
C THR A 196 7.97 -4.79 -8.96
N CYS A 197 8.38 -3.74 -8.25
CA CYS A 197 7.51 -2.58 -8.02
C CYS A 197 7.20 -1.84 -9.33
N PHE A 198 8.16 -1.72 -10.26
CA PHE A 198 7.89 -1.09 -11.55
C PHE A 198 7.03 -1.96 -12.46
N GLU A 199 7.23 -3.28 -12.47
CA GLU A 199 6.36 -4.17 -13.24
C GLU A 199 4.92 -4.16 -12.72
N LEU A 200 4.75 -4.25 -11.39
CA LEU A 200 3.44 -4.12 -10.76
C LEU A 200 2.77 -2.80 -11.10
N PHE A 201 3.51 -1.69 -11.04
CA PHE A 201 2.98 -0.38 -11.40
C PHE A 201 2.55 -0.30 -12.87
N ASN A 202 3.41 -0.75 -13.80
CA ASN A 202 3.09 -0.74 -15.22
C ASN A 202 1.88 -1.62 -15.53
N TYR A 203 1.78 -2.80 -14.91
CA TYR A 203 0.62 -3.68 -15.03
C TYR A 203 -0.67 -2.97 -14.58
N ILE A 204 -0.64 -2.28 -13.44
CA ILE A 204 -1.78 -1.51 -12.92
C ILE A 204 -2.18 -0.42 -13.92
N ILE A 205 -1.23 0.39 -14.40
CA ILE A 205 -1.53 1.48 -15.35
C ILE A 205 -2.19 0.92 -16.60
N CYS A 206 -1.62 -0.11 -17.24
CA CYS A 206 -2.20 -0.70 -18.44
C CYS A 206 -3.64 -1.20 -18.21
N LYS A 207 -3.89 -1.94 -17.12
CA LYS A 207 -5.24 -2.45 -16.82
C LYS A 207 -6.24 -1.33 -16.49
N LEU A 208 -5.81 -0.23 -15.90
CA LEU A 208 -6.68 0.91 -15.61
C LEU A 208 -7.00 1.74 -16.86
N GLU A 209 -6.05 1.84 -17.80
CA GLU A 209 -6.26 2.45 -19.11
C GLU A 209 -7.24 1.63 -19.96
N ASP A 210 -7.06 0.30 -19.99
CA ASP A 210 -7.96 -0.62 -20.69
C ASP A 210 -9.41 -0.53 -20.20
N ASN A 211 -9.59 -0.29 -18.89
CA ASN A 211 -10.90 -0.16 -18.25
C ASN A 211 -11.42 1.29 -18.20
N GLN A 212 -10.74 2.25 -18.84
CA GLN A 212 -11.12 3.67 -18.90
C GLN A 212 -11.45 4.30 -17.54
N THR A 213 -10.67 3.97 -16.51
CA THR A 213 -10.95 4.44 -15.15
C THR A 213 -10.51 5.88 -14.93
N ILE A 214 -11.09 6.55 -13.93
CA ILE A 214 -10.68 7.90 -13.48
C ILE A 214 -9.49 7.90 -12.49
N GLN A 215 -9.03 6.71 -12.08
CA GLN A 215 -7.88 6.60 -11.17
C GLN A 215 -6.59 6.90 -11.92
N THR A 216 -5.68 7.65 -11.29
CA THR A 216 -4.40 8.06 -11.91
C THR A 216 -3.23 7.66 -11.01
N PRO A 217 -2.91 6.36 -10.90
CA PRO A 217 -1.88 5.91 -9.99
C PRO A 217 -0.54 6.60 -10.23
N LYS A 218 0.21 6.76 -9.16
CA LYS A 218 1.53 7.39 -9.19
C LYS A 218 2.54 6.55 -8.46
N LEU A 219 3.77 6.56 -8.97
CA LEU A 219 4.91 5.91 -8.38
C LEU A 219 6.00 6.93 -8.07
N TRP A 220 6.64 6.80 -6.91
CA TRP A 220 7.87 7.49 -6.56
C TRP A 220 8.91 6.48 -6.08
N ALA A 221 10.16 6.71 -6.47
CA ALA A 221 11.30 5.88 -6.12
C ALA A 221 12.41 6.76 -5.52
N PHE A 222 12.98 6.32 -4.39
CA PHE A 222 13.97 7.10 -3.63
C PHE A 222 15.19 6.24 -3.28
N ASP A 223 16.38 6.67 -3.70
CA ASP A 223 17.69 6.05 -3.44
C ASP A 223 17.68 4.52 -3.62
N LEU A 224 17.28 4.08 -4.83
CA LEU A 224 17.25 2.65 -5.18
C LEU A 224 18.57 2.21 -5.79
N SER A 225 19.06 1.04 -5.36
CA SER A 225 20.19 0.34 -6.01
C SER A 225 19.75 -0.61 -7.13
N GLY A 226 18.44 -0.74 -7.33
CA GLY A 226 17.76 -1.65 -8.26
C GLY A 226 16.27 -1.68 -7.94
N ASP A 227 15.46 -2.28 -8.81
CA ASP A 227 14.02 -2.42 -8.54
C ASP A 227 13.78 -3.43 -7.41
N ILE A 228 12.78 -3.15 -6.58
CA ILE A 228 12.45 -3.96 -5.41
C ILE A 228 11.43 -5.02 -5.82
N VAL A 229 11.78 -6.29 -5.63
CA VAL A 229 10.86 -7.42 -5.86
C VAL A 229 9.73 -7.37 -4.82
N VAL A 230 8.48 -7.37 -5.28
CA VAL A 230 7.27 -7.43 -4.44
C VAL A 230 6.99 -8.88 -4.06
N ILE A 231 6.96 -9.81 -5.01
CA ILE A 231 6.84 -11.27 -4.80
C ILE A 231 7.55 -12.03 -5.93
N GLU A 232 7.81 -13.33 -5.73
CA GLU A 232 8.09 -14.23 -6.86
C GLU A 232 6.78 -14.49 -7.63
N SER A 233 6.87 -14.66 -8.94
CA SER A 233 5.72 -14.86 -9.82
C SER A 233 5.16 -16.28 -9.71
N SER A 234 3.83 -16.40 -9.81
CA SER A 234 3.15 -17.70 -9.89
C SER A 234 3.14 -18.30 -11.31
N ARG A 235 3.52 -17.51 -12.32
CA ARG A 235 3.68 -18.00 -13.70
C ARG A 235 4.94 -18.85 -13.82
N LYS A 236 4.82 -20.02 -14.47
CA LYS A 236 5.98 -20.85 -14.78
C LYS A 236 6.82 -20.18 -15.87
N VAL A 237 8.07 -19.86 -15.57
CA VAL A 237 9.06 -19.47 -16.58
C VAL A 237 9.23 -20.64 -17.54
N PHE A 238 8.79 -20.49 -18.79
CA PHE A 238 9.12 -21.44 -19.85
C PHE A 238 10.61 -21.28 -20.16
N ARG A 239 11.46 -22.04 -19.45
CA ARG A 239 12.83 -22.25 -19.89
C ARG A 239 12.79 -23.06 -21.18
N ALA A 240 12.98 -22.39 -22.31
CA ALA A 240 13.31 -23.08 -23.55
C ALA A 240 14.53 -23.97 -23.27
N LYS A 241 14.34 -25.29 -23.31
CA LYS A 241 15.46 -26.23 -23.32
C LYS A 241 16.24 -25.93 -24.59
N THR A 242 17.40 -25.30 -24.46
CA THR A 242 18.44 -25.39 -25.47
C THR A 242 18.81 -26.86 -25.60
N GLN A 243 18.29 -27.52 -26.64
CA GLN A 243 18.77 -28.81 -27.08
C GLN A 243 20.16 -28.59 -27.68
N ASN A 244 21.18 -29.10 -27.00
CA ASN A 244 22.46 -29.45 -27.60
C ASN A 244 22.38 -30.89 -28.08
#